data_AF-A0A2V6XJF5-F1
#
_entry.id   AF-A0A2V6XJF5-F1
#
_cell.length_a   1.000
_cell.length_b   1.000
_cell.length_c   1.000
_cell.angle_alpha   90.00
_cell.angle_beta   90.00
_cell.angle_gamma   90.00
#
_symmetry.space_group_name_H-M   'P 1'
#
loop_
_entity.id
_entity.type
_entity.pdbx_description
1 polymer ?
#
loop_
_entity_poly.entity_id
_entity_poly.type
_entity_poly.pdbx_seq_one_letter_code
_entity_poly.pdbx_strand_id
1 'polypeptide(L)' 'RDVVVPGETGLLVTPEDPAALADAIAALLTDPARRKSLGQAGRERVRQEFSISAMVDATAAVYRRAAGR' A
#
# COMPACT_ATOMS: atom_id res chain seq x y z
N ARG A 1 4.18 -9.94 0.20
CA ARG A 1 3.38 -9.01 -0.63
C ARG A 1 3.69 -7.62 -0.13
N ASP A 2 4.25 -6.74 -0.96
CA ASP A 2 4.62 -5.39 -0.53
C ASP A 2 3.39 -4.47 -0.39
N VAL A 3 3.51 -3.52 0.54
CA VAL A 3 2.47 -2.54 0.86
C VAL A 3 2.35 -1.50 -0.25
N VAL A 4 3.48 -1.07 -0.82
CA VAL A 4 3.55 -0.06 -1.87
C VAL A 4 3.80 -0.72 -3.22
N VAL A 5 3.01 -0.32 -4.23
CA VAL A 5 3.23 -0.62 -5.64
C VAL A 5 3.73 0.67 -6.30
N PRO A 6 5.00 0.74 -6.72
CA PRO A 6 5.59 1.96 -7.26
C PRO A 6 4.80 2.50 -8.45
N GLY A 7 4.44 3.79 -8.40
CA GLY A 7 3.68 4.46 -9.45
C GLY A 7 2.17 4.24 -9.41
N GLU A 8 1.68 3.28 -8.64
CA GLU A 8 0.24 2.98 -8.51
C GLU A 8 -0.31 3.39 -7.15
N THR A 9 0.32 2.96 -6.05
CA THR A 9 -0.14 3.24 -4.68
C THR A 9 0.81 4.12 -3.88
N GLY A 10 1.95 4.47 -4.46
CA GLY A 10 2.95 5.34 -3.86
C GLY A 10 4.24 5.40 -4.68
N LEU A 11 5.25 6.04 -4.12
CA LEU A 11 6.61 6.08 -4.66
C LEU A 11 7.55 5.38 -3.69
N LEU A 12 8.56 4.71 -4.22
CA LEU A 12 9.68 4.21 -3.44
C LEU A 12 10.91 5.06 -3.75
N VAL A 13 11.69 5.35 -2.72
CA VAL A 13 12.97 6.03 -2.82
C VAL A 13 14.06 5.12 -2.25
N THR A 14 15.30 5.37 -2.64
CA THR A 14 16.44 4.66 -2.09
C THR A 14 16.49 4.87 -0.57
N PRO A 15 16.67 3.80 0.24
CA PRO A 15 16.88 3.94 1.67
C PRO A 15 18.06 4.85 1.98
N GLU A 16 17.97 5.61 3.08
CA GLU A 16 19.04 6.50 3.54
C GLU A 16 19.44 7.60 2.54
N ASP A 17 18.54 7.95 1.62
CA ASP A 17 18.72 9.06 0.67
C ASP A 17 17.71 10.20 0.94
N PRO A 18 18.08 11.20 1.75
CA PRO A 18 17.21 12.34 2.03
C PRO A 18 16.91 13.20 0.79
N ALA A 19 17.81 13.25 -0.18
CA ALA A 19 17.61 14.04 -1.39
C ALA A 19 16.54 13.40 -2.28
N ALA A 20 16.62 12.08 -2.50
CA ALA A 20 15.59 11.34 -3.23
C ALA A 20 14.21 11.45 -2.56
N LEU A 21 14.16 11.43 -1.22
CA LEU A 21 12.91 11.64 -0.48
C LEU A 21 12.34 13.06 -0.70
N ALA A 22 13.19 14.09 -0.59
CA ALA A 22 12.79 15.47 -0.80
C ALA A 22 12.26 15.70 -2.22
N ASP A 23 12.94 15.16 -3.24
CA ASP A 23 12.54 15.25 -4.64
C ASP A 23 11.19 14.57 -4.90
N ALA A 24 10.98 13.37 -4.33
CA ALA A 24 9.70 12.67 -4.45
C ALA A 24 8.55 13.44 -3.81
N ILE A 25 8.78 14.05 -2.64
CA ILE A 25 7.79 14.90 -1.96
C ILE A 25 7.49 16.14 -2.81
N ALA A 26 8.53 16.83 -3.28
CA ALA A 26 8.40 18.03 -4.11
C ALA A 26 7.61 17.74 -5.40
N ALA A 27 7.92 16.63 -6.07
CA ALA A 27 7.20 16.21 -7.28
C ALA A 27 5.71 15.93 -7.02
N LEU A 28 5.33 15.41 -5.85
CA LEU A 28 3.92 15.23 -5.48
C LEU A 28 3.26 16.53 -5.00
N LEU A 29 4.02 17.48 -4.46
CA LEU A 29 3.49 18.79 -4.08
C LEU A 29 3.07 19.59 -5.32
N THR A 30 3.84 19.52 -6.40
CA THR A 30 3.60 20.22 -7.66
C THR A 30 2.55 19.56 -8.56
N ASP A 31 2.20 18.29 -8.31
CA ASP A 31 1.14 17.57 -9.03
C ASP A 31 0.03 17.05 -8.09
N PRO A 32 -1.00 17.89 -7.80
CA PRO A 32 -2.12 17.51 -6.93
C PRO A 32 -2.96 16.34 -7.46
N ALA A 33 -3.05 16.19 -8.78
CA ALA A 33 -3.86 15.13 -9.39
C ALA A 33 -3.20 13.77 -9.16
N ARG A 34 -1.91 13.67 -9.45
CA ARG A 34 -1.11 12.47 -9.18
C ARG A 34 -1.07 12.16 -7.68
N ARG A 35 -0.86 13.16 -6.83
CA ARG A 35 -0.91 13.00 -5.36
C ARG A 35 -2.22 12.38 -4.89
N LYS A 36 -3.36 12.88 -5.40
CA LYS A 36 -4.69 12.34 -5.05
C LYS A 36 -4.88 10.92 -5.56
N SER A 37 -4.49 10.64 -6.80
CA SER A 37 -4.62 9.32 -7.42
C SER A 37 -3.85 8.25 -6.62
N LEU A 38 -2.56 8.49 -6.32
CA LEU A 38 -1.74 7.56 -5.56
C LEU A 38 -2.31 7.33 -4.15
N GLY A 39 -2.73 8.39 -3.47
CA GLY A 39 -3.33 8.30 -2.13
C GLY A 39 -4.64 7.51 -2.10
N GLN A 40 -5.50 7.66 -3.12
CA GLN A 40 -6.74 6.89 -3.24
C GLN A 40 -6.45 5.41 -3.47
N ALA A 41 -5.59 5.09 -4.43
CA ALA A 41 -5.21 3.71 -4.75
C ALA A 41 -4.55 3.01 -3.56
N GLY A 42 -3.65 3.69 -2.85
CA GLY A 42 -3.04 3.16 -1.62
C GLY A 42 -4.05 2.88 -0.51
N ARG A 43 -5.02 3.78 -0.31
CA ARG A 43 -6.08 3.60 0.68
C ARG A 43 -7.00 2.41 0.35
N GLU A 44 -7.35 2.26 -0.92
CA GLU A 44 -8.18 1.13 -1.39
C GLU A 44 -7.47 -0.20 -1.20
N ARG A 45 -6.18 -0.28 -1.58
CA ARG A 45 -5.36 -1.47 -1.38
C ARG A 45 -5.27 -1.89 0.08
N VAL A 46 -4.98 -0.97 1.00
CA VAL A 46 -4.90 -1.27 2.43
C VAL A 46 -6.23 -1.83 2.95
N ARG A 47 -7.36 -1.26 2.53
CA ARG A 47 -8.69 -1.76 2.93
C ARG A 47 -8.98 -3.17 2.43
N GLN A 48 -8.62 -3.45 1.19
CA GLN A 48 -8.90 -4.74 0.55
C GLN A 48 -7.98 -5.86 1.07
N GLU A 49 -6.70 -5.56 1.28
CA GLU A 49 -5.67 -6.59 1.44
C GLU A 49 -5.03 -6.63 2.83
N PHE A 50 -5.05 -5.51 3.56
CA PHE A 50 -4.34 -5.35 4.83
C PHE A 50 -5.28 -4.94 5.98
N SER A 51 -6.60 -5.03 5.78
CA SER A 51 -7.56 -4.79 6.86
C SER A 51 -7.55 -5.95 7.85
N ILE A 52 -7.82 -5.65 9.13
CA ILE A 52 -7.94 -6.68 10.17
C ILE A 52 -9.00 -7.72 9.77
N SER A 53 -10.13 -7.28 9.19
CA SER A 53 -11.15 -8.19 8.68
C SER A 53 -10.60 -9.15 7.64
N ALA A 54 -9.91 -8.64 6.60
CA ALA A 54 -9.32 -9.48 5.56
C ALA A 54 -8.28 -10.47 6.13
N MET A 55 -7.46 -10.03 7.10
CA MET A 55 -6.50 -10.90 7.78
C MET A 55 -7.19 -12.00 8.62
N VAL A 56 -8.25 -11.65 9.35
CA VAL A 56 -9.05 -12.59 10.15
C VAL A 56 -9.72 -13.61 9.24
N ASP A 57 -10.34 -13.17 8.15
CA ASP A 57 -11.02 -14.05 7.20
C ASP A 57 -10.05 -15.04 6.54
N ALA A 58 -8.88 -14.54 6.12
CA ALA A 58 -7.81 -15.36 5.55
C ALA A 58 -7.27 -16.38 6.56
N THR A 59 -7.02 -15.95 7.81
CA THR A 59 -6.52 -16.83 8.88
C THR A 59 -7.56 -17.89 9.23
N ALA A 60 -8.83 -17.51 9.38
CA ALA A 60 -9.92 -18.43 9.65
C ALA A 60 -10.13 -19.45 8.51
N ALA A 61 -9.94 -19.04 7.25
CA ALA A 61 -10.00 -19.95 6.11
C ALA A 61 -8.91 -21.03 6.16
N VAL A 62 -7.70 -20.69 6.62
CA VAL A 62 -6.63 -21.67 6.85
C VAL A 62 -7.02 -22.65 7.96
N TYR A 63 -7.57 -22.16 9.08
CA TYR A 63 -8.03 -23.04 10.16
C TYR A 63 -9.18 -23.96 9.76
N ARG A 64 -10.17 -23.47 8.99
CA ARG A 64 -11.25 -24.31 8.46
C ARG A 64 -10.71 -25.45 7.59
N ARG A 65 -9.82 -25.11 6.64
CA ARG A 65 -9.15 -26.08 5.77
C ARG A 65 -8.36 -27.12 6.57
N ALA A 66 -7.61 -26.70 7.59
CA ALA A 66 -6.83 -27.61 8.43
C ALA A 66 -7.72 -28.50 9.31
N ALA A 67 -8.87 -27.99 9.75
CA ALA A 67 -9.84 -28.73 10.56
C ALA A 67 -10.76 -29.67 9.74
N GLY A 68 -10.57 -29.77 8.42
CA GLY A 68 -11.39 -30.61 7.54
C GLY A 68 -12.84 -30.13 7.40
N ARG A 69 -13.10 -28.84 7.63
CA ARG A 69 -14.41 -28.19 7.46
C ARG A 69 -14.38 -27.20 6.30
#